data_AF-A0A7C0UN47-F1
#
_entry.id   AF-A0A7C0UN47-F1
#
_cell.length_a   1.000
_cell.length_b   1.000
_cell.length_c   1.000
_cell.angle_alpha   90.00
_cell.angle_beta   90.00
_cell.angle_gamma   90.00
#
_symmetry.space_group_name_H-M   'P 1'
#
loop_
_entity.id
_entity.type
_entity.pdbx_description
1 polymer ?
#
loop_
_entity_poly.entity_id
_entity_poly.type
_entity_poly.pdbx_seq_one_letter_code
_entity_poly.pdbx_strand_id
1 'polypeptide(L)'
;MPFSVHGEEQTLTILYTGSLKGELETCGCSPKTDFGGLARLSGYISEHAEELSPYILIDAGNFTPKDTPQGRLKTEAMLRSFSKMKYDAVAFGENEKVFPRNYLYPLVKENKTPVLCAASEKRRSLSITRSDIKLNIGVDPAARHEGNLNLLLSDKPVSEAKLINGWDVIITSSGEELEEPLENNETIIAAGYPKGKNLGILKLRIGINGKVMGHDHRWQPLGKEIKEDPLVRDILNDYDS
;
A
#
# COMPACT_ATOMS: atom_id res chain seq x y z
N MET A 1 -13.61 -16.60 41.88
CA MET A 1 -13.48 -16.69 40.41
C MET A 1 -14.71 -16.05 39.81
N PRO A 2 -14.54 -15.17 38.81
CA PRO A 2 -14.78 -15.66 37.46
C PRO A 2 -13.56 -15.44 36.56
N PHE A 3 -13.30 -16.44 35.73
CA PHE A 3 -12.44 -16.32 34.56
C PHE A 3 -13.20 -15.48 33.54
N SER A 4 -12.68 -14.30 33.23
CA SER A 4 -13.10 -13.55 32.05
C SER A 4 -12.60 -14.28 30.82
N VAL A 5 -13.50 -14.80 30.00
CA VAL A 5 -13.19 -15.20 28.63
C VAL A 5 -12.93 -13.91 27.85
N HIS A 6 -11.68 -13.44 27.85
CA HIS A 6 -11.23 -12.53 26.81
C HIS A 6 -11.13 -13.39 25.56
N GLY A 7 -12.11 -13.29 24.66
CA GLY A 7 -11.94 -13.86 23.32
C GLY A 7 -10.66 -13.25 22.74
N GLU A 8 -9.73 -14.09 22.31
CA GLU A 8 -8.45 -13.62 21.76
C GLU A 8 -8.72 -12.73 20.54
N GLU A 9 -8.56 -11.42 20.70
CA GLU A 9 -8.57 -10.47 19.61
C GLU A 9 -7.22 -10.59 18.86
N GLN A 10 -7.29 -10.83 17.57
CA GLN A 10 -6.11 -10.80 16.71
C GLN A 10 -5.86 -9.36 16.25
N THR A 11 -4.60 -9.01 16.01
CA THR A 11 -4.26 -7.71 15.44
C THR A 11 -3.52 -7.90 14.13
N LEU A 12 -3.75 -6.99 13.20
CA LEU A 12 -3.04 -6.91 11.93
C LEU A 12 -2.78 -5.45 11.59
N THR A 13 -1.54 -5.15 11.24
CA THR A 13 -1.15 -3.83 10.75
C THR A 13 -1.16 -3.80 9.23
N ILE A 14 -1.85 -2.83 8.65
CA ILE A 14 -1.81 -2.54 7.22
C ILE A 14 -0.89 -1.34 7.03
N LEU A 15 0.29 -1.60 6.47
CA LEU A 15 1.19 -0.56 5.99
C LEU A 15 0.83 -0.25 4.56
N TYR A 16 0.51 1.01 4.26
CA TYR A 16 0.03 1.35 2.93
C TYR A 16 0.63 2.63 2.36
N THR A 17 0.82 2.59 1.05
CA THR A 17 1.15 3.72 0.19
C THR A 17 0.11 3.85 -0.92
N GLY A 18 0.17 4.97 -1.62
CA GLY A 18 -0.61 5.21 -2.82
C GLY A 18 -0.27 6.58 -3.40
N SER A 19 -0.54 6.79 -4.68
CA SER A 19 -0.27 8.07 -5.36
C SER A 19 1.19 8.51 -5.28
N LEU A 20 2.16 7.58 -5.37
CA LEU A 20 3.59 7.91 -5.28
C LEU A 20 4.09 8.74 -6.46
N LYS A 21 3.48 8.63 -7.64
CA LYS A 21 3.73 9.48 -8.83
C LYS A 21 5.21 9.57 -9.28
N GLY A 22 6.01 8.51 -9.08
CA GLY A 22 7.41 8.43 -9.49
C GLY A 22 8.38 9.15 -8.55
N GLU A 23 7.97 9.44 -7.32
CA GLU A 23 8.79 10.11 -6.31
C GLU A 23 9.61 9.04 -5.56
N LEU A 24 10.76 8.69 -6.15
CA LEU A 24 11.71 7.72 -5.63
C LEU A 24 12.59 8.27 -4.49
N GLU A 25 12.87 9.56 -4.60
CA GLU A 25 13.82 10.34 -3.81
C GLU A 25 13.09 11.53 -3.19
N THR A 26 13.64 12.10 -2.12
CA THR A 26 13.22 13.43 -1.72
C THR A 26 13.90 14.46 -2.62
N CYS A 27 13.22 15.57 -2.89
CA CYS A 27 13.82 16.60 -3.75
C CYS A 27 15.01 17.29 -3.06
N GLY A 28 15.17 17.15 -1.73
CA GLY A 28 16.29 17.69 -0.92
C GLY A 28 16.46 19.22 -0.92
N CYS A 29 15.75 19.94 -1.80
CA CYS A 29 15.93 21.36 -2.10
C CYS A 29 15.54 22.28 -0.94
N SER A 30 14.76 21.78 0.02
CA SER A 30 14.42 22.50 1.25
C SER A 30 14.00 21.53 2.35
N PRO A 31 14.16 21.89 3.64
CA PRO A 31 13.66 21.08 4.75
C PRO A 31 12.14 20.80 4.69
N LYS A 32 11.36 21.69 4.05
CA LYS A 32 9.90 21.52 3.87
C LYS A 32 9.55 20.49 2.80
N THR A 33 10.48 20.15 1.93
CA THR A 33 10.29 19.22 0.80
C THR A 33 11.11 17.93 0.94
N ASP A 34 11.81 17.77 2.06
CA ASP A 34 12.68 16.63 2.34
C ASP A 34 11.93 15.49 3.06
N PHE A 35 10.78 15.12 2.51
CA PHE A 35 9.95 14.01 3.00
C PHE A 35 9.68 13.01 1.88
N GLY A 36 9.68 11.73 2.24
CA GLY A 36 9.42 10.60 1.36
C GLY A 36 10.67 9.84 0.95
N GLY A 37 10.61 9.22 -0.22
CA GLY A 37 11.66 8.38 -0.75
C GLY A 37 11.53 6.93 -0.31
N LEU A 38 11.66 6.00 -1.27
CA LEU A 38 11.46 4.57 -1.02
C LEU A 38 12.53 3.98 -0.09
N ALA A 39 13.75 4.52 -0.13
CA ALA A 39 14.84 4.07 0.74
C ALA A 39 14.56 4.35 2.22
N ARG A 40 14.00 5.53 2.55
CA ARG A 40 13.57 5.86 3.92
C ARG A 40 12.37 5.02 4.33
N LEU A 41 11.39 4.87 3.44
CA LEU A 41 10.23 4.00 3.70
C LEU A 41 10.66 2.58 4.08
N SER A 42 11.57 1.98 3.30
CA SER A 42 12.10 0.64 3.56
C SER A 42 12.90 0.57 4.87
N GLY A 43 13.71 1.59 5.13
CA GLY A 43 14.51 1.65 6.35
C GLY A 43 13.64 1.75 7.61
N TYR A 44 12.60 2.59 7.59
CA TYR A 44 11.64 2.68 8.69
C TYR A 44 10.96 1.34 8.98
N ILE A 45 10.43 0.68 7.94
CA ILE A 45 9.75 -0.61 8.09
C ILE A 45 10.72 -1.67 8.62
N SER A 46 11.96 -1.68 8.13
CA SER A 46 12.97 -2.65 8.58
C SER A 46 13.35 -2.45 10.05
N GLU A 47 13.46 -1.20 10.51
CA GLU A 47 13.80 -0.87 11.90
C GLU A 47 12.64 -1.17 12.87
N HIS A 48 11.40 -1.00 12.42
CA HIS A 48 10.20 -1.15 13.26
C HIS A 48 9.43 -2.44 12.95
N ALA A 49 10.04 -3.41 12.26
CA ALA A 49 9.36 -4.60 11.77
C ALA A 49 8.69 -5.41 12.90
N GLU A 50 9.34 -5.53 14.06
CA GLU A 50 8.81 -6.24 15.22
C GLU A 50 7.61 -5.51 15.84
N GLU A 51 7.66 -4.18 15.97
CA GLU A 51 6.58 -3.35 16.49
C GLU A 51 5.34 -3.39 15.58
N LEU A 52 5.58 -3.35 14.26
CA LEU A 52 4.52 -3.32 13.27
C LEU A 52 3.90 -4.71 13.06
N SER A 53 4.58 -5.78 13.47
CA SER A 53 4.15 -7.16 13.21
C SER A 53 2.92 -7.60 14.02
N PRO A 54 2.04 -8.44 13.45
CA PRO A 54 2.06 -8.88 12.06
C PRO A 54 1.55 -7.77 11.13
N TYR A 55 2.25 -7.56 10.02
CA TYR A 55 1.86 -6.57 9.02
C TYR A 55 1.72 -7.13 7.60
N ILE A 56 0.97 -6.39 6.77
CA ILE A 56 1.08 -6.43 5.31
C ILE A 56 1.58 -5.09 4.80
N LEU A 57 2.26 -5.09 3.66
CA LEU A 57 2.71 -3.89 2.96
C LEU A 57 2.07 -3.82 1.58
N ILE A 58 1.29 -2.78 1.32
CA ILE A 58 0.49 -2.65 0.09
C ILE A 58 0.59 -1.27 -0.53
N ASP A 59 0.45 -1.20 -1.87
CA ASP A 59 0.33 0.06 -2.59
C ASP A 59 -1.00 0.13 -3.34
N ALA A 60 -1.75 1.22 -3.15
CA ALA A 60 -3.08 1.42 -3.72
C ALA A 60 -3.06 1.91 -5.19
N GLY A 61 -1.88 2.03 -5.81
CA GLY A 61 -1.71 2.38 -7.22
C GLY A 61 -1.40 3.86 -7.46
N ASN A 62 -1.37 4.24 -8.74
CA ASN A 62 -0.92 5.56 -9.19
C ASN A 62 0.52 5.87 -8.73
N PHE A 63 1.36 4.84 -8.66
CA PHE A 63 2.75 4.98 -8.23
C PHE A 63 3.64 5.47 -9.37
N THR A 64 3.33 5.19 -10.63
CA THR A 64 4.15 5.57 -11.78
C THR A 64 4.05 7.07 -12.12
N PRO A 65 5.13 7.68 -12.67
CA PRO A 65 5.07 9.00 -13.28
C PRO A 65 4.45 8.93 -14.69
N LYS A 66 4.52 10.04 -15.46
CA LYS A 66 4.12 10.05 -16.88
C LYS A 66 4.99 9.12 -17.72
N ASP A 67 4.43 8.55 -18.80
CA ASP A 67 5.16 7.72 -19.76
C ASP A 67 6.13 8.55 -20.63
N THR A 68 7.33 8.78 -20.11
CA THR A 68 8.48 9.40 -20.78
C THR A 68 9.70 8.50 -20.63
N PRO A 69 10.80 8.69 -21.39
CA PRO A 69 12.02 7.90 -21.19
C PRO A 69 12.51 7.90 -19.73
N GLN A 70 12.55 9.06 -19.08
CA GLN A 70 12.89 9.18 -17.66
C GLN A 70 11.81 8.54 -16.76
N GLY A 71 10.53 8.71 -17.09
CA GLY A 71 9.43 8.11 -16.35
C GLY A 71 9.47 6.58 -16.35
N ARG A 72 9.89 5.97 -17.47
CA ARG A 72 10.09 4.53 -17.58
C ARG A 72 11.21 4.02 -16.67
N LEU A 73 12.35 4.72 -16.66
CA LEU A 73 13.45 4.37 -15.76
C LEU A 73 12.99 4.43 -14.28
N LYS A 74 12.19 5.45 -13.93
CA LYS A 74 11.60 5.56 -12.59
C LYS A 74 10.63 4.43 -12.28
N THR A 75 9.75 4.07 -13.23
CA THR A 75 8.82 2.95 -13.09
C THR A 75 9.55 1.64 -12.83
N GLU A 76 10.65 1.38 -13.53
CA GLU A 76 11.49 0.20 -13.31
C GLU A 76 12.10 0.18 -11.92
N ALA A 77 12.71 1.29 -11.48
CA ALA A 77 13.24 1.43 -10.13
C ALA A 77 12.17 1.21 -9.07
N MET A 78 10.96 1.76 -9.23
CA MET A 78 9.84 1.54 -8.32
C MET A 78 9.45 0.06 -8.23
N LEU A 79 9.33 -0.65 -9.35
CA LEU A 79 8.97 -2.07 -9.35
C LEU A 79 10.05 -2.93 -8.71
N ARG A 80 11.34 -2.62 -8.96
CA ARG A 80 12.49 -3.25 -8.29
C ARG A 80 12.44 -3.03 -6.79
N SER A 81 12.19 -1.80 -6.34
CA SER A 81 12.05 -1.45 -4.93
C SER A 81 10.87 -2.18 -4.28
N PHE A 82 9.68 -2.19 -4.88
CA PHE A 82 8.52 -2.90 -4.34
C PHE A 82 8.77 -4.40 -4.17
N SER A 83 9.46 -5.03 -5.13
CA SER A 83 9.89 -6.41 -5.03
C SER A 83 10.86 -6.62 -3.87
N LYS A 84 11.87 -5.75 -3.76
CA LYS A 84 12.89 -5.82 -2.71
C LYS A 84 12.32 -5.64 -1.31
N MET A 85 11.37 -4.71 -1.17
CA MET A 85 10.62 -4.41 0.05
C MET A 85 9.54 -5.44 0.36
N LYS A 86 9.33 -6.41 -0.53
CA LYS A 86 8.34 -7.49 -0.38
C LYS A 86 6.92 -6.99 -0.15
N TYR A 87 6.49 -6.02 -0.95
CA TYR A 87 5.07 -5.64 -0.99
C TYR A 87 4.22 -6.90 -1.19
N ASP A 88 3.11 -7.01 -0.46
CA ASP A 88 2.16 -8.11 -0.56
C ASP A 88 1.20 -7.93 -1.74
N ALA A 89 0.86 -6.68 -2.07
CA ALA A 89 0.03 -6.33 -3.21
C ALA A 89 0.34 -4.90 -3.71
N VAL A 90 0.31 -4.71 -5.03
CA VAL A 90 0.46 -3.39 -5.67
C VAL A 90 -0.65 -3.23 -6.70
N ALA A 91 -1.54 -2.26 -6.53
CA ALA A 91 -2.60 -2.00 -7.50
C ALA A 91 -2.09 -1.20 -8.71
N PHE A 92 -2.66 -1.47 -9.88
CA PHE A 92 -2.55 -0.60 -11.05
C PHE A 92 -3.73 0.35 -11.10
N GLY A 93 -3.44 1.63 -10.94
CA GLY A 93 -4.40 2.73 -11.09
C GLY A 93 -4.40 3.31 -12.50
N GLU A 94 -4.90 4.54 -12.63
CA GLU A 94 -4.95 5.28 -13.89
C GLU A 94 -3.57 5.53 -14.51
N ASN A 95 -2.55 5.88 -13.70
CA ASN A 95 -1.22 6.18 -14.25
C ASN A 95 -0.60 4.94 -14.94
N GLU A 96 -0.75 3.76 -14.32
CA GLU A 96 -0.22 2.51 -14.86
C GLU A 96 -0.92 2.09 -16.16
N LYS A 97 -2.20 2.45 -16.34
CA LYS A 97 -2.98 2.15 -17.56
C LYS A 97 -2.45 2.88 -18.79
N VAL A 98 -1.77 4.02 -18.61
CA VAL A 98 -1.20 4.81 -19.71
C VAL A 98 0.02 4.13 -20.34
N PHE A 99 0.77 3.34 -19.56
CA PHE A 99 1.97 2.68 -20.06
C PHE A 99 1.62 1.54 -21.04
N PRO A 100 2.39 1.36 -22.13
CA PRO A 100 2.21 0.25 -23.04
C PRO A 100 2.33 -1.11 -22.33
N ARG A 101 1.38 -2.02 -22.59
CA ARG A 101 1.38 -3.35 -21.94
C ARG A 101 2.65 -4.16 -22.24
N ASN A 102 3.20 -4.01 -23.45
CA ASN A 102 4.45 -4.66 -23.87
C ASN A 102 5.71 -4.08 -23.18
N TYR A 103 5.58 -2.98 -22.45
CA TYR A 103 6.63 -2.42 -21.59
C TYR A 103 6.40 -2.81 -20.12
N LEU A 104 5.22 -2.52 -19.57
CA LEU A 104 4.99 -2.63 -18.13
C LEU A 104 4.85 -4.09 -17.65
N TYR A 105 4.20 -4.97 -18.42
CA TYR A 105 3.95 -6.35 -17.98
C TYR A 105 5.22 -7.20 -17.92
N PRO A 106 6.16 -7.13 -18.90
CA PRO A 106 7.46 -7.78 -18.76
C PRO A 106 8.21 -7.36 -17.50
N LEU A 107 8.26 -6.06 -17.19
CA LEU A 107 8.92 -5.54 -15.99
C LEU A 107 8.30 -6.09 -14.70
N VAL A 108 6.97 -6.12 -14.60
CA VAL A 108 6.27 -6.74 -13.46
C VAL A 108 6.65 -8.20 -13.30
N LYS A 109 6.72 -8.95 -14.41
CA LYS A 109 7.06 -10.38 -14.39
C LYS A 109 8.51 -10.61 -13.97
N GLU A 110 9.44 -9.83 -14.51
CA GLU A 110 10.86 -9.87 -14.19
C GLU A 110 11.12 -9.59 -12.71
N ASN A 111 10.50 -8.52 -12.20
CA ASN A 111 10.63 -8.11 -10.80
C ASN A 111 9.80 -8.97 -9.85
N LYS A 112 8.90 -9.83 -10.34
CA LYS A 112 7.98 -10.64 -9.53
C LYS A 112 7.09 -9.80 -8.59
N THR A 113 6.79 -8.56 -8.97
CA THR A 113 5.95 -7.66 -8.17
C THR A 113 4.51 -8.20 -8.14
N PRO A 114 3.84 -8.29 -6.97
CA PRO A 114 2.50 -8.83 -6.84
C PRO A 114 1.44 -7.81 -7.27
N VAL A 115 1.40 -7.54 -8.57
CA VAL A 115 0.48 -6.56 -9.15
C VAL A 115 -0.94 -7.10 -9.26
N LEU A 116 -1.90 -6.28 -8.84
CA LEU A 116 -3.34 -6.40 -9.07
C LEU A 116 -3.79 -5.37 -10.11
N CYS A 117 -4.64 -5.78 -11.06
CA CYS A 117 -5.13 -4.90 -12.12
C CYS A 117 -6.59 -5.25 -12.46
N ALA A 118 -7.49 -4.27 -12.34
CA ALA A 118 -8.92 -4.47 -12.59
C ALA A 118 -9.22 -4.89 -14.04
N ALA A 119 -8.41 -4.43 -14.99
CA ALA A 119 -8.52 -4.81 -16.41
C ALA A 119 -7.99 -6.23 -16.71
N SER A 120 -7.34 -6.89 -15.76
CA SER A 120 -6.89 -8.27 -15.90
C SER A 120 -8.02 -9.23 -15.51
N GLU A 121 -8.17 -10.35 -16.22
CA GLU A 121 -9.13 -11.39 -15.81
C GLU A 121 -8.59 -12.26 -14.66
N LYS A 122 -7.27 -12.36 -14.51
CA LYS A 122 -6.62 -13.31 -13.60
C LYS A 122 -6.04 -12.69 -12.33
N ARG A 123 -5.92 -11.37 -12.26
CA ARG A 123 -5.25 -10.65 -11.16
C ARG A 123 -6.09 -9.50 -10.61
N ARG A 124 -7.39 -9.74 -10.42
CA ARG A 124 -8.30 -8.76 -9.80
C ARG A 124 -8.29 -8.79 -8.28
N SER A 125 -7.90 -9.92 -7.72
CA SER A 125 -7.66 -10.08 -6.29
C SER A 125 -6.59 -11.14 -6.04
N LEU A 126 -6.05 -11.14 -4.82
CA LEU A 126 -5.19 -12.17 -4.30
C LEU A 126 -5.59 -12.47 -2.85
N SER A 127 -5.47 -13.74 -2.47
CA SER A 127 -5.67 -14.16 -1.08
C SER A 127 -4.33 -14.49 -0.44
N ILE A 128 -4.09 -13.97 0.76
CA ILE A 128 -2.91 -14.25 1.56
C ILE A 128 -3.30 -14.57 3.00
N THR A 129 -2.38 -15.19 3.73
CA THR A 129 -2.53 -15.44 5.16
C THR A 129 -1.39 -14.78 5.92
N ARG A 130 -1.72 -14.07 6.99
CA ARG A 130 -0.77 -13.45 7.94
C ARG A 130 -1.24 -13.73 9.36
N SER A 131 -0.43 -14.43 10.14
CA SER A 131 -0.77 -14.82 11.53
C SER A 131 -2.19 -15.36 11.68
N ASP A 132 -2.52 -16.37 10.87
CA ASP A 132 -3.83 -17.05 10.80
C ASP A 132 -5.02 -16.22 10.31
N ILE A 133 -4.80 -14.94 10.02
CA ILE A 133 -5.81 -14.07 9.38
C ILE A 133 -5.74 -14.30 7.88
N LYS A 134 -6.87 -14.69 7.27
CA LYS A 134 -7.02 -14.79 5.82
C LYS A 134 -7.48 -13.44 5.28
N LEU A 135 -6.71 -12.90 4.34
CA LEU A 135 -7.01 -11.63 3.69
C LEU A 135 -7.34 -11.87 2.23
N ASN A 136 -8.29 -11.10 1.71
CA ASN A 136 -8.51 -10.90 0.29
C ASN A 136 -8.18 -9.45 -0.06
N ILE A 137 -7.17 -9.25 -0.91
CA ILE A 137 -6.79 -7.93 -1.40
C ILE A 137 -7.21 -7.83 -2.86
N GLY A 138 -8.03 -6.85 -3.21
CA GLY A 138 -8.62 -6.73 -4.54
C GLY A 138 -8.57 -5.32 -5.12
N VAL A 139 -8.82 -5.22 -6.41
CA VAL A 139 -8.99 -3.96 -7.17
C VAL A 139 -10.33 -3.91 -7.92
N ASP A 140 -11.14 -4.95 -7.80
CA ASP A 140 -12.49 -5.06 -8.37
C ASP A 140 -13.49 -5.17 -7.21
N PRO A 141 -14.43 -4.21 -7.04
CA PRO A 141 -15.43 -4.26 -5.98
C PRO A 141 -16.28 -5.54 -5.94
N ALA A 142 -16.37 -6.27 -7.06
CA ALA A 142 -17.07 -7.54 -7.15
C ALA A 142 -16.23 -8.75 -6.67
N ALA A 143 -14.91 -8.62 -6.56
CA ALA A 143 -13.98 -9.70 -6.21
C ALA A 143 -13.79 -9.87 -4.69
N ARG A 144 -14.91 -9.95 -3.95
CA ARG A 144 -14.94 -10.17 -2.51
C ARG A 144 -14.96 -11.66 -2.17
N HIS A 145 -14.40 -12.02 -1.02
CA HIS A 145 -14.34 -13.39 -0.53
C HIS A 145 -14.93 -13.45 0.88
N GLU A 146 -16.02 -14.19 1.03
CA GLU A 146 -16.68 -14.41 2.32
C GLU A 146 -15.75 -15.15 3.29
N GLY A 147 -15.75 -14.76 4.56
CA GLY A 147 -14.90 -15.34 5.60
C GLY A 147 -13.44 -14.86 5.60
N ASN A 148 -13.06 -13.98 4.67
CA ASN A 148 -11.77 -13.29 4.68
C ASN A 148 -11.95 -11.84 5.16
N LEU A 149 -10.86 -11.24 5.64
CA LEU A 149 -10.72 -9.79 5.75
C LEU A 149 -10.53 -9.20 4.34
N ASN A 150 -11.47 -8.39 3.87
CA ASN A 150 -11.51 -7.86 2.51
C ASN A 150 -10.95 -6.43 2.45
N LEU A 151 -9.85 -6.25 1.70
CA LEU A 151 -9.19 -4.95 1.45
C LEU A 151 -9.29 -4.57 -0.03
N LEU A 152 -9.95 -3.45 -0.33
CA LEU A 152 -10.04 -2.91 -1.68
C LEU A 152 -8.99 -1.82 -1.90
N LEU A 153 -8.25 -1.94 -2.98
CA LEU A 153 -7.36 -0.91 -3.51
C LEU A 153 -8.05 -0.23 -4.67
N SER A 154 -8.19 1.10 -4.62
CA SER A 154 -8.97 1.83 -5.63
C SER A 154 -8.31 3.15 -6.01
N ASP A 155 -8.43 3.54 -7.28
CA ASP A 155 -8.09 4.87 -7.80
C ASP A 155 -9.26 5.86 -7.68
N LYS A 156 -10.41 5.42 -7.16
CA LYS A 156 -11.61 6.26 -7.01
C LYS A 156 -11.43 7.33 -5.92
N PRO A 157 -12.03 8.51 -6.10
CA PRO A 157 -12.12 9.51 -5.05
C PRO A 157 -12.83 8.99 -3.79
N VAL A 158 -12.53 9.59 -2.63
CA VAL A 158 -13.12 9.23 -1.34
C VAL A 158 -14.65 9.32 -1.36
N SER A 159 -15.20 10.31 -2.06
CA SER A 159 -16.66 10.47 -2.24
C SER A 159 -17.32 9.27 -2.94
N GLU A 160 -16.65 8.67 -3.91
CA GLU A 160 -17.11 7.47 -4.61
C GLU A 160 -16.79 6.18 -3.84
N ALA A 161 -15.65 6.14 -3.14
CA ALA A 161 -15.27 5.01 -2.29
C ALA A 161 -16.31 4.74 -1.20
N LYS A 162 -16.94 5.78 -0.64
CA LYS A 162 -18.05 5.70 0.32
C LYS A 162 -19.29 4.97 -0.22
N LEU A 163 -19.44 4.87 -1.53
CA LEU A 163 -20.58 4.19 -2.16
C LEU A 163 -20.32 2.69 -2.32
N ILE A 164 -19.09 2.22 -2.09
CA ILE A 164 -18.70 0.82 -2.20
C ILE A 164 -18.97 0.13 -0.87
N ASN A 165 -19.80 -0.92 -0.90
CA ASN A 165 -20.25 -1.62 0.30
C ASN A 165 -19.62 -3.01 0.45
N GLY A 166 -19.49 -3.43 1.71
CA GLY A 166 -19.15 -4.78 2.13
C GLY A 166 -17.69 -5.19 1.89
N TRP A 167 -16.79 -4.21 1.85
CA TRP A 167 -15.36 -4.38 2.07
C TRP A 167 -15.03 -3.89 3.48
N ASP A 168 -14.09 -4.51 4.17
CA ASP A 168 -13.70 -4.10 5.53
C ASP A 168 -12.84 -2.83 5.49
N VAL A 169 -11.93 -2.75 4.52
CA VAL A 169 -11.05 -1.59 4.31
C VAL A 169 -11.01 -1.21 2.83
N ILE A 170 -11.03 0.08 2.53
CA ILE A 170 -10.74 0.64 1.20
C ILE A 170 -9.57 1.61 1.33
N ILE A 171 -8.53 1.41 0.52
CA ILE A 171 -7.41 2.35 0.42
C ILE A 171 -7.42 2.97 -0.97
N THR A 172 -7.57 4.29 -1.01
CA THR A 172 -7.63 5.05 -2.26
C THR A 172 -6.26 5.59 -2.68
N SER A 173 -6.05 5.71 -3.99
CA SER A 173 -4.91 6.40 -4.59
C SER A 173 -5.35 7.56 -5.50
N SER A 174 -6.50 8.19 -5.20
CA SER A 174 -6.98 9.37 -5.95
C SER A 174 -6.06 10.59 -5.80
N GLY A 175 -5.26 10.61 -4.73
CA GLY A 175 -4.38 11.71 -4.35
C GLY A 175 -5.04 12.71 -3.40
N GLU A 176 -6.24 12.43 -2.91
CA GLU A 176 -6.84 13.15 -1.78
C GLU A 176 -6.05 12.85 -0.49
N GLU A 177 -5.92 13.86 0.36
CA GLU A 177 -5.32 13.70 1.70
C GLU A 177 -6.43 13.55 2.72
N LEU A 178 -6.34 12.50 3.54
CA LEU A 178 -7.17 12.30 4.72
C LEU A 178 -6.27 12.32 5.95
N GLU A 179 -6.58 13.19 6.92
CA GLU A 179 -5.84 13.22 8.20
C GLU A 179 -6.03 11.90 8.95
N GLU A 180 -7.27 11.40 9.00
CA GLU A 180 -7.66 10.15 9.63
C GLU A 180 -8.56 9.33 8.68
N PRO A 181 -8.60 7.99 8.80
CA PRO A 181 -9.52 7.16 8.05
C PRO A 181 -10.98 7.52 8.35
N LEU A 182 -11.81 7.47 7.32
CA LEU A 182 -13.25 7.68 7.46
C LEU A 182 -13.94 6.34 7.71
N GLU A 183 -14.84 6.31 8.67
CA GLU A 183 -15.75 5.19 8.84
C GLU A 183 -17.04 5.45 8.07
N ASN A 184 -17.44 4.49 7.24
CA ASN A 184 -18.69 4.52 6.52
C ASN A 184 -19.36 3.15 6.58
N ASN A 185 -20.43 3.05 7.38
CA ASN A 185 -21.01 1.78 7.79
C ASN A 185 -19.97 0.90 8.52
N GLU A 186 -19.68 -0.29 7.99
CA GLU A 186 -18.68 -1.23 8.51
C GLU A 186 -17.33 -1.13 7.76
N THR A 187 -17.16 -0.13 6.88
CA THR A 187 -15.96 0.03 6.03
C THR A 187 -15.08 1.17 6.52
N ILE A 188 -13.79 0.89 6.68
CA ILE A 188 -12.75 1.89 6.96
C ILE A 188 -12.18 2.37 5.62
N ILE A 189 -12.18 3.68 5.37
CA ILE A 189 -11.71 4.28 4.13
C ILE A 189 -10.50 5.17 4.44
N ALA A 190 -9.36 4.83 3.85
CA ALA A 190 -8.13 5.61 3.93
C ALA A 190 -7.67 6.05 2.53
N ALA A 191 -6.78 7.05 2.46
CA ALA A 191 -6.20 7.52 1.21
C ALA A 191 -4.68 7.52 1.33
N GLY A 192 -3.99 6.94 0.35
CA GLY A 192 -2.52 6.93 0.30
C GLY A 192 -1.97 8.35 0.19
N TYR A 193 -1.02 8.69 1.06
CA TYR A 193 -0.49 10.05 1.14
C TYR A 193 0.31 10.39 -0.14
N PRO A 194 -0.03 11.49 -0.84
CA PRO A 194 0.58 11.82 -2.12
C PRO A 194 2.11 11.89 -2.06
N LYS A 195 2.75 11.41 -3.13
CA LYS A 195 4.20 11.48 -3.33
C LYS A 195 5.02 10.71 -2.27
N GLY A 196 4.37 9.81 -1.54
CA GLY A 196 5.03 8.96 -0.54
C GLY A 196 5.65 9.72 0.62
N LYS A 197 5.16 10.93 0.94
CA LYS A 197 5.72 11.73 2.06
C LYS A 197 5.46 11.10 3.43
N ASN A 198 4.37 10.37 3.56
CA ASN A 198 4.00 9.64 4.77
C ASN A 198 3.71 8.18 4.42
N LEU A 199 4.09 7.28 5.33
CA LEU A 199 3.61 5.90 5.35
C LEU A 199 2.32 5.83 6.18
N GLY A 200 1.27 5.24 5.63
CA GLY A 200 0.04 4.98 6.36
C GLY A 200 0.16 3.72 7.19
N ILE A 201 -0.19 3.80 8.48
CA ILE A 201 -0.16 2.68 9.41
C ILE A 201 -1.57 2.54 9.99
N LEU A 202 -2.29 1.51 9.56
CA LEU A 202 -3.64 1.19 10.04
C LEU A 202 -3.61 -0.14 10.79
N LYS A 203 -3.72 -0.09 12.11
CA LYS A 203 -3.78 -1.28 12.96
C LYS A 203 -5.23 -1.68 13.17
N LEU A 204 -5.58 -2.89 12.77
CA LEU A 204 -6.91 -3.46 12.95
C LEU A 204 -6.93 -4.39 14.17
N ARG A 205 -8.01 -4.30 14.95
CA ARG A 205 -8.41 -5.31 15.94
C ARG A 205 -9.47 -6.20 15.30
N ILE A 206 -9.21 -7.50 15.20
CA ILE A 206 -10.03 -8.48 14.50
C ILE A 206 -10.55 -9.49 15.52
N GLY A 207 -11.86 -9.66 15.57
CA GLY A 207 -12.50 -10.64 16.43
C GLY A 207 -12.34 -12.06 15.90
N ILE A 208 -12.59 -13.05 16.75
CA ILE A 208 -12.55 -14.49 16.39
C ILE A 208 -13.48 -14.89 15.22
N ASN A 209 -14.47 -14.06 14.91
CA ASN A 209 -15.40 -14.25 13.79
C ASN A 209 -14.84 -13.69 12.46
N GLY A 210 -13.61 -13.16 12.45
CA GLY A 210 -12.97 -12.53 11.30
C GLY A 210 -13.42 -11.10 11.03
N LYS A 211 -14.30 -10.51 11.86
CA LYS A 211 -14.77 -9.12 11.69
C LYS A 211 -13.82 -8.13 12.34
N VAL A 212 -13.72 -6.95 11.73
CA VAL A 212 -13.02 -5.81 12.33
C VAL A 212 -13.85 -5.28 13.51
N MET A 213 -13.26 -5.25 14.69
CA MET A 213 -13.87 -4.78 15.94
C MET A 213 -13.46 -3.34 16.27
N GLY A 214 -12.37 -2.87 15.68
CA GLY A 214 -11.89 -1.50 15.80
C GLY A 214 -10.56 -1.30 15.07
N HIS A 215 -10.11 -0.06 15.01
CA HIS A 215 -8.84 0.29 14.40
C HIS A 215 -8.17 1.44 15.11
N ASP A 216 -6.86 1.54 14.94
CA ASP A 216 -6.07 2.73 15.25
C ASP A 216 -5.28 3.10 13.98
N HIS A 217 -5.14 4.39 13.71
CA HIS A 217 -4.37 4.87 12.56
C HIS A 217 -3.35 5.92 12.99
N ARG A 218 -2.24 5.96 12.26
CA ARG A 218 -1.31 7.09 12.29
C ARG A 218 -0.59 7.25 10.96
N TRP A 219 -0.20 8.48 10.68
CA TRP A 219 0.79 8.80 9.66
C TRP A 219 2.20 8.69 10.25
N GLN A 220 3.11 8.05 9.52
CA GLN A 220 4.54 8.13 9.76
C GLN A 220 5.19 9.03 8.70
N PRO A 221 5.58 10.27 9.05
CA PRO A 221 6.36 11.11 8.17
C PRO A 221 7.70 10.48 7.85
N LEU A 222 8.10 10.57 6.58
CA LEU A 222 9.36 10.00 6.09
C LEU A 222 10.44 11.09 5.94
N GLY A 223 10.80 11.71 7.05
CA GLY A 223 11.80 12.77 7.09
C GLY A 223 13.24 12.23 7.09
N LYS A 224 14.20 13.16 7.03
CA LYS A 224 15.65 12.87 6.98
C LYS A 224 16.21 12.14 8.20
N GLU A 225 15.47 12.14 9.31
CA GLU A 225 15.80 11.41 10.52
C GLU A 225 15.71 9.89 10.33
N ILE A 226 14.95 9.43 9.33
CA ILE A 226 14.81 8.02 9.04
C ILE A 226 16.03 7.52 8.29
N LYS A 227 16.65 6.48 8.84
CA LYS A 227 17.75 5.79 8.19
C LYS A 227 17.26 5.11 6.91
N GLU A 228 18.01 5.28 5.83
CA GLU A 228 17.69 4.63 4.56
C GLU A 228 18.13 3.17 4.55
N ASP A 229 17.33 2.33 3.89
CA ASP A 229 17.71 0.95 3.57
C ASP A 229 18.77 0.95 2.45
N PRO A 230 20.00 0.45 2.72
CA PRO A 230 21.06 0.38 1.71
C PRO A 230 20.66 -0.37 0.45
N LEU A 231 19.85 -1.43 0.58
CA LEU A 231 19.47 -2.27 -0.55
C LEU A 231 18.49 -1.59 -1.50
N VAL A 232 17.62 -0.73 -0.97
CA VAL A 232 16.74 0.10 -1.81
C VAL A 232 17.52 1.29 -2.35
N ARG A 233 18.42 1.89 -1.56
CA ARG A 233 19.33 2.95 -1.98
C ARG A 233 20.18 2.53 -3.19
N ASP A 234 20.72 1.32 -3.20
CA ASP A 234 21.50 0.80 -4.34
C ASP A 234 20.67 0.75 -5.63
N ILE A 235 19.39 0.37 -5.56
CA ILE A 235 18.48 0.36 -6.72
C ILE A 235 18.29 1.79 -7.26
N LEU A 236 18.23 2.79 -6.38
CA LEU A 236 18.09 4.20 -6.78
C LEU A 236 19.38 4.73 -7.41
N ASN A 237 20.54 4.36 -6.86
CA ASN A 237 21.84 4.73 -7.42
C ASN A 237 22.05 4.15 -8.82
N ASP A 238 21.63 2.90 -9.06
CA ASP A 238 21.66 2.28 -10.38
C ASP A 238 20.83 3.07 -11.42
N TYR A 239 19.74 3.71 -10.96
CA TYR A 239 18.86 4.53 -11.80
C TYR A 239 19.46 5.91 -12.12
N ASP A 240 20.22 6.50 -11.19
CA ASP A 240 20.84 7.82 -11.36
C ASP A 240 22.17 7.78 -12.14
N SER A 241 22.67 6.58 -12.46
CA SER A 241 23.97 6.33 -13.10
C SER A 241 23.97 6.48 -14.63
#